data_AF-A0A7V6H3F0-F1
#
_entry.id   AF-A0A7V6H3F0-F1
#
_cell.length_a   1.000
_cell.length_b   1.000
_cell.length_c   1.000
_cell.angle_alpha   90.00
_cell.angle_beta   90.00
_cell.angle_gamma   90.00
#
_symmetry.space_group_name_H-M   'P 1'
#
loop_
_entity.id
_entity.type
_entity.pdbx_description
1 polymer ?
#
loop_
_entity_poly.entity_id
_entity_poly.type
_entity_poly.pdbx_seq_one_letter_code
_entity_poly.pdbx_strand_id
1 'polypeptide(L)'
;MTFDNVRYVTVEDMAHCRETRAMRQAALLKKYGVTLLSFTLNIPGEIKLNPLIYKAYRLAKRNILKRLEYLKFSILHIEEKYAHTGCELIIALDSEAEKVKKALYALEEASEFGRLLDIDVINTEGIKISRAKLNLPERKCLICSFPVSECAPQRKHSGQELFQKTQEIIINALNDDIAGHISCKAQTALLLEATTSPKPGLVDRLNSGAHTDMNLDTFCISAAALGEYFYACALEGAEVESLDTAMPKLRNLGIIAEEEMYTATSGVNTHKGAIYGLGILSCAAAYLLKLNDKINTDDIFEACKTIAAKETTKLPELAKGEQLTGGIEQYASYGLTGARGEAAQGFPSVKDVSLLAFTEGLQKGYSYEKAGVYALIHLMAKLFDSNVIRRKGMEAQKLLQKKAQKILDDGFSLQAVTKLDEELIREGISPGGCADLLAYTYFVHLLTN
;
A
#
# COMPACT_ATOMS: atom_id res chain seq x y z
N MET A 1 15.67 17.60 -2.22
CA MET A 1 17.05 17.67 -2.76
C MET A 1 16.95 17.74 -4.26
N THR A 2 17.60 18.71 -4.90
CA THR A 2 17.78 18.67 -6.36
C THR A 2 19.00 17.79 -6.64
N PHE A 3 18.85 16.81 -7.53
CA PHE A 3 19.93 15.90 -7.94
C PHE A 3 20.52 16.40 -9.25
N ASP A 4 21.03 17.63 -9.25
CA ASP A 4 21.60 18.24 -10.44
C ASP A 4 23.03 17.72 -10.61
N ASN A 5 23.23 16.89 -11.64
CA ASN A 5 24.46 16.19 -12.04
C ASN A 5 24.95 15.09 -11.08
N VAL A 6 25.24 13.91 -11.64
CA VAL A 6 25.90 12.80 -10.94
C VAL A 6 27.33 13.23 -10.56
N ARG A 7 27.65 13.22 -9.26
CA ARG A 7 29.00 13.48 -8.75
C ARG A 7 29.69 12.18 -8.39
N TYR A 8 30.85 11.95 -9.00
CA TYR A 8 31.76 10.87 -8.66
C TYR A 8 32.55 11.24 -7.41
N VAL A 9 32.76 10.24 -6.54
CA VAL A 9 33.45 10.39 -5.27
C VAL A 9 34.86 9.83 -5.39
N THR A 10 35.85 10.61 -4.94
CA THR A 10 37.25 10.19 -4.88
C THR A 10 37.59 9.50 -3.54
N VAL A 11 38.78 8.90 -3.47
CA VAL A 11 39.30 8.35 -2.21
C VAL A 11 39.47 9.44 -1.15
N GLU A 12 39.89 10.65 -1.56
CA GLU A 12 40.08 11.80 -0.68
C GLU A 12 38.74 12.29 -0.12
N ASP A 13 37.71 12.38 -0.95
CA ASP A 13 36.35 12.74 -0.52
C ASP A 13 35.83 11.79 0.57
N MET A 14 36.04 10.48 0.38
CA MET A 14 35.63 9.48 1.37
C MET A 14 36.45 9.56 2.66
N ALA A 15 37.75 9.85 2.57
CA ALA A 15 38.61 10.03 3.74
C ALA A 15 38.15 11.25 4.56
N HIS A 16 37.97 12.39 3.90
CA HIS A 16 37.49 13.62 4.53
C HIS A 16 36.08 13.45 5.12
N CYS A 17 35.20 12.72 4.44
CA CYS A 17 33.87 12.39 4.93
C CYS A 17 33.92 11.60 6.25
N ARG A 18 34.76 10.55 6.31
CA ARG A 18 34.94 9.72 7.51
C ARG A 18 35.51 10.52 8.68
N GLU A 19 36.49 11.37 8.42
CA GLU A 19 37.09 12.26 9.43
C GLU A 19 36.04 13.24 9.99
N THR A 20 35.29 13.89 9.10
CA THR A 20 34.20 14.80 9.49
C THR A 20 33.13 14.10 10.31
N ARG A 21 32.77 12.86 9.93
CA ARG A 21 31.81 12.05 10.69
C ARG A 21 32.36 11.69 12.08
N ALA A 22 33.63 11.30 12.19
CA ALA A 22 34.27 11.00 13.47
C ALA A 22 34.29 12.23 14.40
N MET A 23 34.57 13.42 13.87
CA MET A 23 34.50 14.67 14.64
C MET A 23 33.09 14.95 15.17
N ARG A 24 32.06 14.76 14.34
CA ARG A 24 30.65 14.92 14.76
C ARG A 24 30.27 13.91 15.84
N GLN A 25 30.66 12.64 15.69
CA GLN A 25 30.46 11.61 16.70
C GLN A 25 31.13 11.98 18.03
N ALA A 26 32.38 12.42 18.00
CA ALA A 26 33.10 12.85 19.21
C ALA A 26 32.43 14.06 19.89
N ALA A 27 31.95 15.04 19.12
CA ALA A 27 31.22 16.19 19.64
C ALA A 27 29.91 15.79 20.32
N LEU A 28 29.15 14.86 19.72
CA LEU A 28 27.90 14.34 20.29
C LEU A 28 28.15 13.49 21.54
N LEU A 29 29.18 12.64 21.55
CA LEU A 29 29.60 11.89 22.74
C LEU A 29 29.96 12.83 23.88
N LYS A 30 30.75 13.88 23.60
CA LYS A 30 31.11 14.88 24.61
C LYS A 30 29.89 15.66 25.13
N LYS A 31 28.93 15.97 24.25
CA LYS A 31 27.74 16.76 24.59
C LYS A 31 26.73 15.97 25.42
N TYR A 32 26.43 14.74 25.03
CA TYR A 32 25.35 13.96 25.64
C TYR A 32 25.85 12.87 26.59
N GLY A 33 27.05 12.34 26.41
CA GLY A 33 27.58 11.27 27.26
C GLY A 33 26.84 9.93 27.12
N VAL A 34 26.17 9.69 25.99
CA VAL A 34 25.31 8.52 25.75
C VAL A 34 25.76 7.70 24.53
N THR A 35 25.14 6.55 24.31
CA THR A 35 25.36 5.70 23.12
C THR A 35 25.02 6.45 21.84
N LEU A 36 25.85 6.31 20.80
CA LEU A 36 25.54 6.79 19.45
C LEU A 36 25.23 5.63 18.51
N LEU A 37 24.17 5.78 17.72
CA LEU A 37 23.92 5.02 16.50
C LEU A 37 24.42 5.86 15.33
N SER A 38 25.27 5.31 14.49
CA SER A 38 25.74 5.92 13.23
C SER A 38 25.36 5.03 12.06
N PHE A 39 24.55 5.54 11.14
CA PHE A 39 24.05 4.79 9.99
C PHE A 39 24.48 5.44 8.67
N THR A 40 24.98 4.60 7.75
CA THR A 40 25.16 4.90 6.33
C THR A 40 24.76 3.72 5.45
N LEU A 41 24.55 3.94 4.16
CA LEU A 41 24.42 2.85 3.19
C LEU A 41 25.81 2.43 2.66
N ASN A 42 26.09 1.13 2.68
CA ASN A 42 27.29 0.55 2.09
C ASN A 42 27.13 0.38 0.58
N ILE A 43 27.19 1.48 -0.16
CA ILE A 43 27.07 1.50 -1.63
C ILE A 43 28.45 1.29 -2.27
N PRO A 44 28.67 0.27 -3.11
CA PRO A 44 29.91 0.09 -3.88
C PRO A 44 30.10 1.18 -4.96
N GLY A 45 31.32 1.35 -5.49
CA GLY A 45 31.57 2.26 -6.62
C GLY A 45 31.64 3.75 -6.27
N GLU A 46 31.70 4.61 -7.28
CA GLU A 46 32.00 6.05 -7.14
C GLU A 46 30.76 6.92 -6.96
N ILE A 47 29.56 6.39 -7.21
CA ILE A 47 28.29 7.12 -7.07
C ILE A 47 27.66 6.71 -5.73
N LYS A 48 27.72 7.60 -4.72
CA LYS A 48 27.16 7.33 -3.38
C LYS A 48 25.81 8.00 -3.13
N LEU A 49 25.38 8.89 -4.03
CA LEU A 49 24.11 9.57 -3.92
C LEU A 49 23.50 9.80 -5.30
N ASN A 50 22.28 9.30 -5.47
CA ASN A 50 21.39 9.56 -6.60
C ASN A 50 19.93 9.39 -6.09
N PRO A 51 18.90 9.66 -6.90
CA PRO A 51 17.51 9.52 -6.46
C PRO A 51 17.16 8.13 -5.87
N LEU A 52 17.67 7.05 -6.48
CA LEU A 52 17.43 5.68 -6.05
C LEU A 52 18.06 5.39 -4.68
N ILE A 53 19.34 5.73 -4.50
CA ILE A 53 20.07 5.57 -3.23
C ILE A 53 19.47 6.44 -2.13
N TYR A 54 18.98 7.64 -2.47
CA TYR A 54 18.31 8.50 -1.51
C TYR A 54 16.98 7.91 -1.02
N LYS A 55 16.16 7.35 -1.93
CA LYS A 55 14.95 6.60 -1.56
C LYS A 55 15.30 5.41 -0.65
N ALA A 56 16.35 4.68 -0.97
CA ALA A 56 16.87 3.59 -0.13
C ALA A 56 17.25 4.07 1.29
N TYR A 57 17.98 5.18 1.40
CA TYR A 57 18.37 5.75 2.68
C TYR A 57 17.14 6.12 3.52
N ARG A 58 16.11 6.70 2.88
CA ARG A 58 14.86 7.05 3.56
C ARG A 58 14.09 5.83 4.04
N LEU A 59 14.03 4.76 3.25
CA LEU A 59 13.45 3.48 3.66
C LEU A 59 14.19 2.94 4.90
N ALA A 60 15.51 2.85 4.85
CA ALA A 60 16.34 2.38 5.95
C ALA A 60 16.17 3.23 7.22
N LYS A 61 16.24 4.56 7.09
CA LYS A 61 16.01 5.50 8.20
C LYS A 61 14.64 5.29 8.84
N ARG A 62 13.58 5.18 8.04
CA ARG A 62 12.21 4.94 8.53
C ARG A 62 12.16 3.64 9.34
N ASN A 63 12.80 2.57 8.86
CA ASN A 63 12.83 1.28 9.54
C ASN A 63 13.63 1.33 10.85
N ILE A 64 14.76 2.04 10.86
CA ILE A 64 15.55 2.28 12.08
C ILE A 64 14.71 3.03 13.12
N LEU A 65 14.10 4.15 12.75
CA LEU A 65 13.32 4.98 13.67
C LEU A 65 12.11 4.22 14.23
N LYS A 66 11.34 3.51 13.38
CA LYS A 66 10.22 2.67 13.82
C LYS A 66 10.67 1.59 14.82
N ARG A 67 11.84 0.97 14.57
CA ARG A 67 12.36 -0.07 15.46
C ARG A 67 12.77 0.50 16.82
N LEU A 68 13.40 1.68 16.83
CA LEU A 68 13.78 2.38 18.05
C LEU A 68 12.55 2.79 18.86
N GLU A 69 11.52 3.32 18.20
CA GLU A 69 10.24 3.69 18.80
C GLU A 69 9.51 2.49 19.40
N TYR A 70 9.35 1.39 18.65
CA TYR A 70 8.70 0.17 19.12
C TYR A 70 9.35 -0.40 20.38
N LEU A 71 10.69 -0.36 20.44
CA LEU A 71 11.46 -0.82 21.59
C LEU A 71 11.63 0.25 22.68
N LYS A 72 11.01 1.42 22.51
CA LYS A 72 11.00 2.54 23.47
C LYS A 72 12.40 3.03 23.85
N PHE A 73 13.32 3.06 22.88
CA PHE A 73 14.62 3.68 23.09
C PHE A 73 14.47 5.20 23.23
N SER A 74 15.11 5.77 24.25
CA SER A 74 15.11 7.23 24.49
C SER A 74 16.06 7.92 23.53
N ILE A 75 15.51 8.72 22.60
CA ILE A 75 16.27 9.48 21.61
C ILE A 75 16.50 10.89 22.15
N LEU A 76 17.76 11.25 22.38
CA LEU A 76 18.16 12.59 22.85
C LEU A 76 18.48 13.55 21.69
N HIS A 77 18.94 13.01 20.56
CA HIS A 77 19.32 13.80 19.41
C HIS A 77 19.29 12.99 18.11
N ILE A 78 18.93 13.64 17.01
CA ILE A 78 19.05 13.10 15.65
C ILE A 78 19.75 14.15 14.81
N GLU A 79 20.80 13.73 14.10
CA GLU A 79 21.53 14.55 13.15
C GLU A 79 21.62 13.84 11.80
N GLU A 80 21.35 14.57 10.71
CA GLU A 80 21.43 14.05 9.34
C GLU A 80 22.39 14.88 8.50
N LYS A 81 23.14 14.20 7.63
CA LYS A 81 23.97 14.84 6.62
C LYS A 81 23.68 14.22 5.25
N TYR A 82 23.53 15.06 4.26
CA TYR A 82 23.32 14.63 2.88
C TYR A 82 24.41 15.24 2.01
N ALA A 83 25.25 14.40 1.42
CA ALA A 83 26.36 14.82 0.58
C ALA A 83 26.54 13.87 -0.60
N HIS A 84 27.29 14.29 -1.61
CA HIS A 84 27.65 13.43 -2.75
C HIS A 84 28.42 12.15 -2.33
N THR A 85 29.04 12.15 -1.14
CA THR A 85 29.67 11.00 -0.47
C THR A 85 28.69 10.03 0.19
N GLY A 86 27.38 10.32 0.14
CA GLY A 86 26.30 9.51 0.72
C GLY A 86 25.51 10.25 1.80
N CYS A 87 24.40 9.64 2.20
CA CYS A 87 23.58 10.11 3.32
C CYS A 87 24.04 9.48 4.63
N GLU A 88 24.01 10.25 5.71
CA GLU A 88 24.43 9.84 7.05
C GLU A 88 23.36 10.21 8.09
N LEU A 89 23.16 9.31 9.05
CA LEU A 89 22.29 9.49 10.21
C LEU A 89 23.09 9.22 11.49
N ILE A 90 23.10 10.15 12.43
CA ILE A 90 23.64 9.93 13.78
C ILE A 90 22.51 10.15 14.80
N ILE A 91 22.30 9.21 15.71
CA ILE A 91 21.29 9.29 16.76
C ILE A 91 21.97 9.12 18.12
N ALA A 92 21.75 10.05 19.04
CA ALA A 92 22.15 9.91 20.43
C ALA A 92 21.02 9.23 21.22
N LEU A 93 21.32 8.10 21.84
CA LEU A 93 20.38 7.22 22.52
C LEU A 93 20.77 7.06 23.99
N ASP A 94 19.88 7.45 24.89
CA ASP A 94 20.04 7.20 26.33
C ASP A 94 19.70 5.74 26.65
N SER A 95 20.61 4.84 26.27
CA SER A 95 20.48 3.40 26.38
C SER A 95 21.82 2.70 26.23
N GLU A 96 21.89 1.47 26.73
CA GLU A 96 23.10 0.63 26.64
C GLU A 96 23.40 0.23 25.19
N ALA A 97 24.66 0.39 24.78
CA ALA A 97 25.11 0.18 23.40
C ALA A 97 24.87 -1.25 22.90
N GLU A 98 25.08 -2.25 23.74
CA GLU A 98 24.86 -3.67 23.44
C GLU A 98 23.38 -3.96 23.17
N LYS A 99 22.47 -3.34 23.93
CA LYS A 99 21.02 -3.46 23.71
C LYS A 99 20.61 -2.83 22.38
N VAL A 100 21.12 -1.63 22.09
CA VAL A 100 20.87 -0.95 20.81
C VAL A 100 21.38 -1.79 19.63
N LYS A 101 22.61 -2.32 19.72
CA LYS A 101 23.21 -3.12 18.65
C LYS A 101 22.44 -4.42 18.40
N LYS A 102 22.04 -5.14 19.46
CA LYS A 102 21.19 -6.34 19.33
C LYS A 102 19.82 -6.01 18.72
N ALA A 103 19.21 -4.88 19.10
CA ALA A 103 17.92 -4.47 18.60
C ALA A 103 17.91 -4.19 17.09
N LEU A 104 18.99 -3.58 16.59
CA LEU A 104 19.13 -3.15 15.19
C LEU A 104 19.71 -4.24 14.29
N TYR A 105 20.37 -5.25 14.85
CA TYR A 105 20.85 -6.42 14.10
C TYR A 105 19.74 -7.09 13.27
N ALA A 106 18.51 -7.14 13.80
CA ALA A 106 17.37 -7.67 13.07
C ALA A 106 17.13 -6.96 11.72
N LEU A 107 17.43 -5.67 11.61
CA LEU A 107 17.32 -4.93 10.36
C LEU A 107 18.42 -5.28 9.36
N GLU A 108 19.63 -5.61 9.82
CA GLU A 108 20.75 -6.02 8.94
C GLU A 108 20.51 -7.41 8.32
N GLU A 109 19.79 -8.30 9.01
CA GLU A 109 19.57 -9.68 8.55
C GLU A 109 18.20 -9.94 7.91
N ALA A 110 17.21 -9.05 8.12
CA ALA A 110 15.84 -9.30 7.69
C ALA A 110 15.69 -9.52 6.18
N SER A 111 16.59 -8.99 5.37
CA SER A 111 16.51 -9.09 3.90
C SER A 111 17.87 -8.85 3.23
N GLU A 112 17.94 -9.02 1.91
CA GLU A 112 19.11 -8.61 1.12
C GLU A 112 19.40 -7.10 1.27
N PHE A 113 18.36 -6.28 1.39
CA PHE A 113 18.49 -4.84 1.64
C PHE A 113 19.15 -4.53 2.98
N GLY A 114 18.87 -5.35 4.00
CA GLY A 114 19.54 -5.28 5.31
C GLY A 114 21.07 -5.33 5.21
N ARG A 115 21.60 -6.05 4.20
CA ARG A 115 23.06 -6.18 3.97
C ARG A 115 23.71 -4.88 3.49
N LEU A 116 22.93 -3.94 2.95
CA LEU A 116 23.40 -2.61 2.56
C LEU A 116 23.44 -1.65 3.74
N LEU A 117 22.86 -2.00 4.88
CA LEU A 117 22.79 -1.12 6.04
C LEU A 117 24.11 -1.21 6.83
N ASP A 118 24.81 -0.08 6.92
CA ASP A 118 25.97 0.06 7.79
C ASP A 118 25.58 0.78 9.08
N ILE A 119 25.10 0.00 10.05
CA ILE A 119 24.64 0.51 11.36
C ILE A 119 25.72 0.25 12.41
N ASP A 120 26.53 1.26 12.67
CA ASP A 120 27.49 1.27 13.78
C ASP A 120 26.82 1.73 15.08
N VAL A 121 27.14 1.07 16.18
CA VAL A 121 26.74 1.51 17.53
C VAL A 121 28.01 1.75 18.34
N ILE A 122 28.10 2.93 18.93
CA ILE A 122 29.27 3.45 19.64
C ILE A 122 28.86 3.65 21.10
N ASN A 123 29.61 3.07 22.02
CA ASN A 123 29.36 3.25 23.45
C ASN A 123 29.77 4.64 23.93
N THR A 124 29.55 4.93 25.21
CA THR A 124 29.89 6.21 25.86
C THR A 124 31.38 6.54 25.84
N GLU A 125 32.24 5.55 25.65
CA GLU A 125 33.70 5.70 25.57
C GLU A 125 34.20 5.95 24.14
N GLY A 126 33.30 5.99 23.15
CA GLY A 126 33.67 6.14 21.73
C GLY A 126 34.09 4.84 21.04
N ILE A 127 33.87 3.68 21.68
CA ILE A 127 34.23 2.36 21.15
C ILE A 127 33.04 1.77 20.38
N LYS A 128 33.28 1.35 19.14
CA LYS A 128 32.29 0.64 18.32
C LYS A 128 32.02 -0.76 18.86
N ILE A 129 30.75 -1.11 19.02
CA ILE A 129 30.32 -2.45 19.38
C ILE A 129 30.40 -3.35 18.13
N SER A 130 31.37 -4.26 18.14
CA SER A 130 31.59 -5.21 17.05
C SER A 130 30.55 -6.33 17.03
N ARG A 131 30.36 -6.95 15.86
CA ARG A 131 29.48 -8.12 15.69
C ARG A 131 30.00 -9.33 16.51
N ALA A 132 31.31 -9.54 16.52
CA ALA A 132 31.97 -10.61 17.28
C ALA A 132 31.73 -10.49 18.79
N LYS A 133 31.74 -9.27 19.35
CA LYS A 133 31.45 -9.04 20.78
C LYS A 133 30.06 -9.56 21.18
N LEU A 134 29.13 -9.65 20.23
CA LEU A 134 27.75 -10.08 20.45
C LEU A 134 27.46 -11.49 19.89
N ASN A 135 28.49 -12.25 19.49
CA ASN A 135 28.35 -13.56 18.83
C ASN A 135 27.44 -13.52 17.58
N LEU A 136 27.47 -12.41 16.84
CA LEU A 136 26.71 -12.25 15.60
C LEU A 136 27.54 -12.75 14.41
N PRO A 137 26.91 -13.38 13.39
CA PRO A 137 27.61 -13.90 12.23
C PRO A 137 28.29 -12.80 11.41
N GLU A 138 29.30 -13.17 10.62
CA GLU A 138 29.96 -12.23 9.70
C GLU A 138 29.03 -11.74 8.58
N ARG A 139 29.35 -10.56 8.01
CA ARG A 139 28.61 -10.05 6.85
C ARG A 139 28.88 -10.93 5.63
N LYS A 140 27.80 -11.24 4.91
CA LYS A 140 27.83 -12.00 3.65
C LYS A 140 27.98 -11.06 2.44
N CYS A 141 28.68 -11.52 1.42
CA CYS A 141 28.85 -10.83 0.15
C CYS A 141 27.48 -10.64 -0.55
N LEU A 142 27.31 -9.50 -1.25
CA LEU A 142 26.06 -9.15 -1.93
C LEU A 142 25.72 -10.07 -3.11
N ILE A 143 26.71 -10.72 -3.72
CA ILE A 143 26.52 -11.59 -4.89
C ILE A 143 26.58 -13.06 -4.47
N CYS A 144 27.73 -13.52 -3.99
CA CYS A 144 27.94 -14.96 -3.72
C CYS A 144 27.53 -15.40 -2.31
N SER A 145 27.10 -14.49 -1.44
CA SER A 145 26.69 -14.78 -0.04
C SER A 145 27.74 -15.46 0.87
N PHE A 146 28.98 -15.67 0.40
CA PHE A 146 30.13 -16.06 1.24
C PHE A 146 30.55 -14.91 2.17
N PRO A 147 31.26 -15.17 3.28
CA PRO A 147 31.81 -14.12 4.14
C PRO A 147 32.59 -13.06 3.34
N VAL A 148 32.35 -11.79 3.61
CA VAL A 148 33.04 -10.67 2.92
C VAL A 148 34.56 -10.72 3.17
N SER A 149 34.96 -11.19 4.35
CA SER A 149 36.36 -11.45 4.75
C SER A 149 37.09 -12.38 3.78
N GLU A 150 36.41 -13.36 3.20
CA GLU A 150 36.96 -14.30 2.22
C GLU A 150 36.83 -13.78 0.78
N CYS A 151 35.71 -13.12 0.47
CA CYS A 151 35.38 -12.72 -0.89
C CYS A 151 36.13 -11.46 -1.37
N ALA A 152 36.24 -10.45 -0.51
CA ALA A 152 36.79 -9.15 -0.90
C ALA A 152 38.29 -9.18 -1.25
N PRO A 153 39.17 -9.87 -0.49
CA PRO A 153 40.60 -9.94 -0.82
C PRO A 153 40.86 -10.62 -2.16
N GLN A 154 40.03 -11.60 -2.52
CA GLN A 154 40.12 -12.35 -3.78
C GLN A 154 39.57 -11.57 -4.98
N ARG A 155 38.94 -10.40 -4.76
CA ARG A 155 38.27 -9.60 -5.81
C ARG A 155 37.39 -10.45 -6.72
N LYS A 156 36.65 -11.41 -6.15
CA LYS A 156 35.79 -12.35 -6.91
C LYS A 156 34.74 -11.65 -7.76
N HIS A 157 34.39 -10.40 -7.41
CA HIS A 157 33.44 -9.57 -8.13
C HIS A 157 34.03 -8.19 -8.37
N SER A 158 33.76 -7.64 -9.55
CA SER A 158 34.12 -6.28 -9.91
C SER A 158 33.26 -5.25 -9.16
N GLY A 159 33.76 -4.01 -9.08
CA GLY A 159 32.99 -2.91 -8.51
C GLY A 159 31.68 -2.64 -9.26
N GLN A 160 31.66 -2.87 -10.58
CA GLN A 160 30.47 -2.70 -11.42
C GLN A 160 29.41 -3.76 -11.11
N GLU A 161 29.77 -5.04 -11.02
CA GLU A 161 28.83 -6.11 -10.64
C GLU A 161 28.22 -5.86 -9.27
N LEU A 162 29.04 -5.45 -8.30
CA LEU A 162 28.57 -5.10 -6.95
C LEU A 162 27.62 -3.90 -6.96
N PHE A 163 27.90 -2.90 -7.79
CA PHE A 163 27.03 -1.72 -7.92
C PHE A 163 25.70 -2.07 -8.58
N GLN A 164 25.70 -2.85 -9.66
CA GLN A 164 24.49 -3.33 -10.32
C GLN A 164 23.62 -4.16 -9.37
N LYS A 165 24.22 -5.13 -8.67
CA LYS A 165 23.51 -5.93 -7.67
C LYS A 165 22.96 -5.07 -6.53
N THR A 166 23.67 -4.01 -6.14
CA THR A 166 23.18 -3.04 -5.15
C THR A 166 21.94 -2.30 -5.65
N GLN A 167 21.91 -1.88 -6.91
CA GLN A 167 20.73 -1.23 -7.51
C GLN A 167 19.54 -2.18 -7.55
N GLU A 168 19.73 -3.44 -7.96
CA GLU A 168 18.69 -4.47 -7.94
C GLU A 168 18.10 -4.68 -6.53
N ILE A 169 18.96 -4.83 -5.52
CA ILE A 169 18.53 -4.99 -4.12
C ILE A 169 17.72 -3.77 -3.66
N ILE A 170 18.14 -2.56 -4.02
CA ILE A 170 17.42 -1.34 -3.67
C ILE A 170 16.05 -1.28 -4.36
N ILE A 171 15.99 -1.56 -5.67
CA ILE A 171 14.74 -1.52 -6.43
C ILE A 171 13.74 -2.52 -5.86
N ASN A 172 14.17 -3.76 -5.64
CA ASN A 172 13.32 -4.81 -5.07
C ASN A 172 12.80 -4.41 -3.69
N ALA A 173 13.66 -3.90 -2.81
CA ALA A 173 13.26 -3.48 -1.48
C ALA A 173 12.27 -2.30 -1.47
N LEU A 174 12.41 -1.36 -2.41
CA LEU A 174 11.46 -0.25 -2.57
C LEU A 174 10.12 -0.74 -3.13
N ASN A 175 10.14 -1.62 -4.13
CA ASN A 175 8.95 -2.22 -4.70
C ASN A 175 8.19 -3.06 -3.67
N ASP A 176 8.90 -3.91 -2.91
CA ASP A 176 8.33 -4.74 -1.84
C ASP A 176 7.70 -3.87 -0.74
N ASP A 177 8.36 -2.76 -0.34
CA ASP A 177 7.81 -1.83 0.65
C ASP A 177 6.52 -1.15 0.17
N ILE A 178 6.50 -0.71 -1.09
CA ILE A 178 5.32 -0.11 -1.72
C ILE A 178 4.19 -1.15 -1.82
N ALA A 179 4.49 -2.35 -2.32
CA ALA A 179 3.52 -3.41 -2.53
C ALA A 179 2.92 -3.90 -1.21
N GLY A 180 3.75 -4.11 -0.18
CA GLY A 180 3.30 -4.46 1.16
C GLY A 180 2.45 -3.37 1.80
N HIS A 181 2.81 -2.10 1.63
CA HIS A 181 2.01 -0.98 2.11
C HIS A 181 0.61 -0.95 1.48
N ILE A 182 0.54 -1.07 0.15
CA ILE A 182 -0.70 -1.03 -0.61
C ILE A 182 -1.59 -2.24 -0.29
N SER A 183 -1.02 -3.45 -0.26
CA SER A 183 -1.74 -4.66 0.12
C SER A 183 -2.42 -4.51 1.48
N CYS A 184 -1.67 -4.03 2.48
CA CYS A 184 -2.21 -3.77 3.81
C CYS A 184 -3.37 -2.76 3.77
N LYS A 185 -3.28 -1.67 2.98
CA LYS A 185 -4.38 -0.70 2.84
C LYS A 185 -5.59 -1.31 2.13
N ALA A 186 -5.40 -2.14 1.12
CA ALA A 186 -6.50 -2.80 0.40
C ALA A 186 -7.27 -3.77 1.30
N GLN A 187 -6.55 -4.61 2.07
CA GLN A 187 -7.18 -5.49 3.06
C GLN A 187 -7.89 -4.69 4.16
N THR A 188 -7.26 -3.62 4.65
CA THR A 188 -7.87 -2.73 5.65
C THR A 188 -9.16 -2.11 5.09
N ALA A 189 -9.17 -1.70 3.82
CA ALA A 189 -10.34 -1.13 3.17
C ALA A 189 -11.50 -2.13 3.04
N LEU A 190 -11.23 -3.39 2.70
CA LEU A 190 -12.24 -4.45 2.70
C LEU A 190 -12.81 -4.68 4.11
N LEU A 191 -11.95 -4.73 5.14
CA LEU A 191 -12.39 -4.90 6.52
C LEU A 191 -13.21 -3.70 7.02
N LEU A 192 -12.82 -2.47 6.67
CA LEU A 192 -13.57 -1.27 7.01
C LEU A 192 -14.93 -1.24 6.30
N GLU A 193 -14.99 -1.64 5.04
CA GLU A 193 -16.25 -1.82 4.31
C GLU A 193 -17.13 -2.84 5.04
N ALA A 194 -16.61 -4.03 5.34
CA ALA A 194 -17.36 -5.09 5.99
C ALA A 194 -17.84 -4.70 7.40
N THR A 195 -17.07 -3.88 8.11
CA THR A 195 -17.36 -3.47 9.49
C THR A 195 -18.15 -2.16 9.61
N THR A 196 -18.36 -1.43 8.51
CA THR A 196 -19.20 -0.23 8.51
C THR A 196 -20.64 -0.64 8.81
N SER A 197 -21.33 0.03 9.74
CA SER A 197 -22.72 -0.31 10.08
C SER A 197 -23.57 0.91 10.46
N PRO A 198 -24.86 0.95 10.12
CA PRO A 198 -25.60 -0.02 9.30
C PRO A 198 -25.28 0.10 7.79
N LYS A 199 -25.28 -1.02 7.06
CA LYS A 199 -25.20 -1.04 5.58
C LYS A 199 -26.47 -1.66 4.97
N PRO A 200 -27.40 -0.84 4.47
CA PRO A 200 -28.71 -1.33 4.02
C PRO A 200 -28.66 -2.50 3.04
N GLY A 201 -29.22 -3.65 3.44
CA GLY A 201 -29.33 -4.86 2.62
C GLY A 201 -28.02 -5.62 2.39
N LEU A 202 -26.90 -5.15 2.96
CA LEU A 202 -25.55 -5.69 2.80
C LEU A 202 -25.10 -6.39 4.09
N VAL A 203 -24.11 -7.27 3.98
CA VAL A 203 -23.47 -7.87 5.16
C VAL A 203 -22.70 -6.81 5.94
N ASP A 204 -22.93 -6.70 7.24
CA ASP A 204 -22.16 -5.84 8.14
C ASP A 204 -21.96 -6.46 9.54
N ARG A 205 -21.64 -5.65 10.56
CA ARG A 205 -21.47 -6.13 11.95
C ARG A 205 -22.78 -6.47 12.65
N LEU A 206 -23.89 -5.90 12.18
CA LEU A 206 -25.20 -6.03 12.80
C LEU A 206 -25.97 -7.21 12.21
N ASN A 207 -25.80 -7.50 10.93
CA ASN A 207 -26.51 -8.58 10.25
C ASN A 207 -25.86 -9.05 8.93
N SER A 208 -26.42 -10.10 8.33
CA SER A 208 -26.00 -10.65 7.02
C SER A 208 -26.66 -9.97 5.81
N GLY A 209 -27.33 -8.84 6.00
CA GLY A 209 -28.11 -8.17 4.96
C GLY A 209 -29.17 -9.10 4.35
N ALA A 210 -29.38 -8.96 3.04
CA ALA A 210 -30.28 -9.81 2.27
C ALA A 210 -29.69 -11.20 1.93
N HIS A 211 -28.60 -11.61 2.57
CA HIS A 211 -27.88 -12.86 2.29
C HIS A 211 -28.11 -13.93 3.35
N THR A 212 -28.09 -15.18 2.91
CA THR A 212 -28.18 -16.37 3.79
C THR A 212 -26.91 -17.23 3.74
N ASP A 213 -26.01 -16.94 2.80
CA ASP A 213 -24.81 -17.70 2.46
C ASP A 213 -23.52 -17.05 2.98
N MET A 214 -23.58 -15.81 3.48
CA MET A 214 -22.42 -15.04 3.95
C MET A 214 -22.74 -14.23 5.20
N ASN A 215 -21.71 -13.94 5.98
CA ASN A 215 -21.74 -13.07 7.15
C ASN A 215 -20.40 -12.33 7.31
N LEU A 216 -20.26 -11.54 8.38
CA LEU A 216 -19.03 -10.80 8.65
C LEU A 216 -17.78 -11.69 8.70
N ASP A 217 -17.87 -12.89 9.27
CA ASP A 217 -16.74 -13.81 9.36
C ASP A 217 -16.29 -14.27 7.96
N THR A 218 -17.23 -14.55 7.07
CA THR A 218 -16.95 -14.86 5.66
C THR A 218 -16.20 -13.70 4.98
N PHE A 219 -16.63 -12.45 5.22
CA PHE A 219 -15.94 -11.26 4.72
C PHE A 219 -14.52 -11.11 5.29
N CYS A 220 -14.34 -11.30 6.59
CA CYS A 220 -13.02 -11.24 7.21
C CYS A 220 -12.06 -12.30 6.63
N ILE A 221 -12.52 -13.55 6.49
CA ILE A 221 -11.75 -14.64 5.88
C ILE A 221 -11.38 -14.31 4.44
N SER A 222 -12.35 -13.81 3.67
CA SER A 222 -12.13 -13.42 2.28
C SER A 222 -11.10 -12.27 2.15
N ALA A 223 -11.19 -11.24 2.99
CA ALA A 223 -10.24 -10.12 2.96
C ALA A 223 -8.82 -10.56 3.33
N ALA A 224 -8.69 -11.49 4.28
CA ALA A 224 -7.40 -12.07 4.65
C ALA A 224 -6.76 -12.85 3.49
N ALA A 225 -7.55 -13.66 2.78
CA ALA A 225 -7.08 -14.46 1.64
C ALA A 225 -6.57 -13.59 0.47
N LEU A 226 -7.14 -12.41 0.28
CA LEU A 226 -6.81 -11.53 -0.85
C LEU A 226 -5.55 -10.66 -0.65
N GLY A 227 -4.84 -10.79 0.48
CA GLY A 227 -3.64 -9.98 0.75
C GLY A 227 -2.51 -10.18 -0.26
N GLU A 228 -2.23 -11.43 -0.63
CA GLU A 228 -1.20 -11.77 -1.61
C GLU A 228 -1.58 -11.27 -3.01
N TYR A 229 -2.86 -11.34 -3.36
CA TYR A 229 -3.37 -10.76 -4.60
C TYR A 229 -3.11 -9.25 -4.68
N PHE A 230 -3.46 -8.48 -3.65
CA PHE A 230 -3.22 -7.03 -3.67
C PHE A 230 -1.74 -6.67 -3.67
N TYR A 231 -0.90 -7.49 -3.02
CA TYR A 231 0.55 -7.37 -3.10
C TYR A 231 1.03 -7.56 -4.54
N ALA A 232 0.58 -8.62 -5.22
CA ALA A 232 0.98 -8.91 -6.59
C ALA A 232 0.51 -7.82 -7.58
N CYS A 233 -0.70 -7.27 -7.43
CA CYS A 233 -1.17 -6.15 -8.24
C CYS A 233 -0.35 -4.88 -8.02
N ALA A 234 0.03 -4.60 -6.77
CA ALA A 234 0.87 -3.46 -6.46
C ALA A 234 2.31 -3.65 -6.98
N LEU A 235 2.85 -4.87 -6.90
CA LEU A 235 4.17 -5.19 -7.45
C LEU A 235 4.20 -4.99 -8.97
N GLU A 236 3.17 -5.44 -9.69
CA GLU A 236 3.01 -5.15 -11.12
C GLU A 236 3.07 -3.64 -11.40
N GLY A 237 2.36 -2.82 -10.62
CA GLY A 237 2.42 -1.36 -10.76
C GLY A 237 3.79 -0.75 -10.46
N ALA A 238 4.53 -1.31 -9.49
CA ALA A 238 5.88 -0.87 -9.16
C ALA A 238 6.92 -1.31 -10.19
N GLU A 239 6.68 -2.39 -10.93
CA GLU A 239 7.61 -2.94 -11.91
C GLU A 239 7.37 -2.40 -13.33
N VAL A 240 6.10 -2.19 -13.70
CA VAL A 240 5.74 -1.82 -15.07
C VAL A 240 6.41 -0.51 -15.52
N GLU A 241 6.81 -0.48 -16.78
CA GLU A 241 7.34 0.72 -17.44
C GLU A 241 6.22 1.67 -17.89
N SER A 242 5.08 1.12 -18.32
CA SER A 242 3.91 1.87 -18.78
C SER A 242 2.61 1.25 -18.28
N LEU A 243 1.73 2.06 -17.69
CA LEU A 243 0.48 1.58 -17.09
C LEU A 243 -0.51 0.95 -18.09
N ASP A 244 -0.46 1.33 -19.36
CA ASP A 244 -1.38 0.82 -20.39
C ASP A 244 -1.14 -0.66 -20.76
N THR A 245 -0.05 -1.26 -20.24
CA THR A 245 0.28 -2.68 -20.43
C THR A 245 -0.05 -3.55 -19.21
N ALA A 246 -0.45 -2.98 -18.07
CA ALA A 246 -0.64 -3.71 -16.82
C ALA A 246 -1.90 -4.62 -16.80
N MET A 247 -2.98 -4.20 -17.47
CA MET A 247 -4.30 -4.85 -17.34
C MET A 247 -4.33 -6.35 -17.69
N PRO A 248 -3.65 -6.87 -18.74
CA PRO A 248 -3.54 -8.30 -18.99
C PRO A 248 -3.01 -9.10 -17.79
N LYS A 249 -1.97 -8.59 -17.11
CA LYS A 249 -1.42 -9.25 -15.91
C LYS A 249 -2.42 -9.20 -14.76
N LEU A 250 -3.03 -8.03 -14.51
CA LEU A 250 -4.03 -7.86 -13.46
C LEU A 250 -5.24 -8.80 -13.63
N ARG A 251 -5.65 -9.09 -14.87
CA ARG A 251 -6.71 -10.09 -15.14
C ARG A 251 -6.32 -11.50 -14.70
N ASN A 252 -5.11 -11.93 -15.05
CA ASN A 252 -4.64 -13.26 -14.67
C ASN A 252 -4.52 -13.39 -13.16
N LEU A 253 -4.00 -12.35 -12.48
CA LEU A 253 -3.98 -12.29 -11.02
C LEU A 253 -5.40 -12.32 -10.43
N GLY A 254 -6.34 -11.60 -11.04
CA GLY A 254 -7.73 -11.55 -10.59
C GLY A 254 -8.44 -12.90 -10.69
N ILE A 255 -8.17 -13.70 -11.73
CA ILE A 255 -8.72 -15.07 -11.85
C ILE A 255 -8.25 -15.95 -10.69
N ILE A 256 -6.95 -15.92 -10.39
CA ILE A 256 -6.38 -16.67 -9.25
C ILE A 256 -6.98 -16.20 -7.93
N ALA A 257 -7.12 -14.88 -7.75
CA ALA A 257 -7.71 -14.30 -6.56
C ALA A 257 -9.18 -14.69 -6.36
N GLU A 258 -9.96 -14.80 -7.45
CA GLU A 258 -11.32 -15.33 -7.37
C GLU A 258 -11.33 -16.78 -6.87
N GLU A 259 -10.43 -17.65 -7.37
CA GLU A 259 -10.31 -19.04 -6.92
C GLU A 259 -9.91 -19.15 -5.45
N GLU A 260 -8.94 -18.35 -5.01
CA GLU A 260 -8.51 -18.27 -3.61
C GLU A 260 -9.65 -17.78 -2.70
N MET A 261 -10.37 -16.74 -3.13
CA MET A 261 -11.54 -16.23 -2.43
C MET A 261 -12.60 -17.31 -2.27
N TYR A 262 -12.98 -18.00 -3.35
CA TYR A 262 -13.97 -19.08 -3.30
C TYR A 262 -13.50 -20.23 -2.40
N THR A 263 -12.23 -20.59 -2.48
CA THR A 263 -11.66 -21.66 -1.63
C THR A 263 -11.74 -21.29 -0.16
N ALA A 264 -11.29 -20.08 0.20
CA ALA A 264 -11.30 -19.60 1.59
C ALA A 264 -12.72 -19.46 2.16
N THR A 265 -13.71 -19.20 1.31
CA THR A 265 -15.10 -18.92 1.71
C THR A 265 -16.05 -20.09 1.45
N SER A 266 -15.53 -21.30 1.19
CA SER A 266 -16.33 -22.50 0.93
C SER A 266 -17.33 -22.33 -0.23
N GLY A 267 -16.92 -21.62 -1.29
CA GLY A 267 -17.69 -21.42 -2.51
C GLY A 267 -18.57 -20.16 -2.53
N VAL A 268 -18.43 -19.26 -1.55
CA VAL A 268 -19.29 -18.08 -1.40
C VAL A 268 -18.69 -16.86 -2.10
N ASN A 269 -19.48 -16.21 -2.96
CA ASN A 269 -19.05 -15.03 -3.69
C ASN A 269 -19.08 -13.77 -2.81
N THR A 270 -17.94 -13.45 -2.18
CA THR A 270 -17.86 -12.40 -1.15
C THR A 270 -17.34 -11.06 -1.70
N HIS A 271 -16.16 -11.05 -2.33
CA HIS A 271 -15.47 -9.84 -2.81
C HIS A 271 -15.14 -9.84 -4.31
N LYS A 272 -15.83 -10.63 -5.14
CA LYS A 272 -15.50 -10.74 -6.57
C LYS A 272 -15.51 -9.39 -7.30
N GLY A 273 -16.46 -8.51 -6.96
CA GLY A 273 -16.52 -7.17 -7.54
C GLY A 273 -15.33 -6.31 -7.07
N ALA A 274 -15.04 -6.33 -5.77
CA ALA A 274 -13.93 -5.61 -5.17
C ALA A 274 -12.55 -6.02 -5.70
N ILE A 275 -12.32 -7.31 -6.01
CA ILE A 275 -11.07 -7.82 -6.60
C ILE A 275 -10.69 -6.99 -7.83
N TYR A 276 -11.63 -6.81 -8.76
CA TYR A 276 -11.36 -6.11 -10.02
C TYR A 276 -10.94 -4.66 -9.80
N GLY A 277 -11.70 -3.88 -9.04
CA GLY A 277 -11.41 -2.46 -8.86
C GLY A 277 -10.22 -2.20 -7.94
N LEU A 278 -10.11 -2.91 -6.81
CA LEU A 278 -8.97 -2.76 -5.90
C LEU A 278 -7.67 -3.25 -6.53
N GLY A 279 -7.69 -4.25 -7.41
CA GLY A 279 -6.49 -4.66 -8.16
C GLY A 279 -5.96 -3.53 -9.05
N ILE A 280 -6.85 -2.84 -9.78
CA ILE A 280 -6.49 -1.70 -10.63
C ILE A 280 -5.99 -0.53 -9.77
N LEU A 281 -6.72 -0.19 -8.70
CA LEU A 281 -6.34 0.88 -7.78
C LEU A 281 -4.99 0.60 -7.10
N SER A 282 -4.71 -0.65 -6.73
CA SER A 282 -3.44 -1.07 -6.13
C SER A 282 -2.28 -0.90 -7.11
N CYS A 283 -2.46 -1.32 -8.36
CA CYS A 283 -1.47 -1.13 -9.42
C CYS A 283 -1.21 0.35 -9.70
N ALA A 284 -2.26 1.16 -9.83
CA ALA A 284 -2.17 2.60 -10.06
C ALA A 284 -1.43 3.31 -8.92
N ALA A 285 -1.81 3.04 -7.67
CA ALA A 285 -1.16 3.63 -6.50
C ALA A 285 0.32 3.28 -6.41
N ALA A 286 0.68 2.02 -6.70
CA ALA A 286 2.07 1.56 -6.65
C ALA A 286 2.94 2.25 -7.70
N TYR A 287 2.44 2.34 -8.94
CA TYR A 287 3.12 3.04 -10.02
C TYR A 287 3.38 4.51 -9.66
N LEU A 288 2.41 5.18 -9.04
CA LEU A 288 2.56 6.57 -8.63
C LEU A 288 3.54 6.73 -7.45
N LEU A 289 3.54 5.82 -6.46
CA LEU A 289 4.49 5.83 -5.34
C LEU A 289 5.92 5.48 -5.74
N LYS A 290 6.09 4.66 -6.79
CA LYS A 290 7.41 4.42 -7.41
C LYS A 290 8.01 5.73 -7.91
N LEU A 291 7.19 6.58 -8.52
CA LEU A 291 7.63 7.85 -9.11
C LEU A 291 7.73 8.96 -8.05
N ASN A 292 6.74 9.06 -7.16
CA ASN A 292 6.54 10.18 -6.27
C ASN A 292 6.56 9.75 -4.78
N ASP A 293 6.97 10.65 -3.90
CA ASP A 293 6.96 10.39 -2.46
C ASP A 293 5.55 10.42 -1.84
N LYS A 294 4.64 11.14 -2.49
CA LYS A 294 3.24 11.27 -2.11
C LYS A 294 2.40 11.18 -3.38
N ILE A 295 1.19 10.68 -3.22
CA ILE A 295 0.20 10.57 -4.29
C ILE A 295 -1.05 11.34 -3.86
N ASN A 296 -1.77 11.88 -4.83
CA ASN A 296 -3.07 12.50 -4.61
C ASN A 296 -4.17 11.67 -5.28
N THR A 297 -5.41 11.98 -4.93
CA THR A 297 -6.59 11.24 -5.40
C THR A 297 -6.76 11.32 -6.91
N ASP A 298 -6.55 12.50 -7.52
CA ASP A 298 -6.75 12.72 -8.94
C ASP A 298 -5.78 11.88 -9.80
N ASP A 299 -4.51 11.85 -9.41
CA ASP A 299 -3.49 11.06 -10.12
C ASP A 299 -3.81 9.56 -10.08
N ILE A 300 -4.31 9.05 -8.94
CA ILE A 300 -4.71 7.63 -8.81
C ILE A 300 -5.81 7.30 -9.82
N PHE A 301 -6.83 8.15 -9.92
CA PHE A 301 -7.96 7.90 -10.81
C PHE A 301 -7.58 8.02 -12.30
N GLU A 302 -6.70 8.96 -12.68
CA GLU A 302 -6.21 9.05 -14.07
C GLU A 302 -5.29 7.86 -14.43
N ALA A 303 -4.48 7.39 -13.48
CA ALA A 303 -3.71 6.15 -13.64
C ALA A 303 -4.63 4.93 -13.84
N CYS A 304 -5.72 4.81 -13.06
CA CYS A 304 -6.71 3.75 -13.23
C CYS A 304 -7.36 3.79 -14.62
N LYS A 305 -7.72 4.97 -15.10
CA LYS A 305 -8.26 5.18 -16.45
C LYS A 305 -7.27 4.74 -17.52
N THR A 306 -5.98 5.01 -17.35
CA THR A 306 -4.93 4.55 -18.27
C THR A 306 -4.85 3.03 -18.32
N ILE A 307 -4.86 2.36 -17.16
CA ILE A 307 -4.85 0.90 -17.06
C ILE A 307 -6.09 0.30 -17.74
N ALA A 308 -7.28 0.86 -17.50
CA ALA A 308 -8.55 0.33 -17.96
C ALA A 308 -9.06 0.90 -19.30
N ALA A 309 -8.28 1.73 -20.00
CA ALA A 309 -8.72 2.48 -21.19
C ALA A 309 -9.35 1.58 -22.28
N LYS A 310 -8.89 0.33 -22.40
CA LYS A 310 -9.33 -0.63 -23.41
C LYS A 310 -10.43 -1.58 -22.91
N GLU A 311 -10.85 -1.50 -21.64
CA GLU A 311 -11.76 -2.50 -21.04
C GLU A 311 -13.19 -2.43 -21.57
N THR A 312 -13.61 -1.28 -22.07
CA THR A 312 -14.96 -1.08 -22.64
C THR A 312 -15.00 -1.33 -24.15
N THR A 313 -13.85 -1.34 -24.83
CA THR A 313 -13.77 -1.42 -26.30
C THR A 313 -14.36 -2.71 -26.86
N LYS A 314 -14.24 -3.82 -26.13
CA LYS A 314 -14.73 -5.15 -26.55
C LYS A 314 -16.16 -5.46 -26.09
N LEU A 315 -16.77 -4.62 -25.25
CA LEU A 315 -18.12 -4.88 -24.72
C LEU A 315 -19.18 -5.04 -25.83
N PRO A 316 -19.21 -4.23 -26.91
CA PRO A 316 -20.17 -4.39 -27.99
C PRO A 316 -20.07 -5.72 -28.75
N GLU A 317 -18.86 -6.27 -28.87
CA GLU A 317 -18.63 -7.56 -29.53
C GLU A 317 -18.99 -8.72 -28.60
N LEU A 318 -18.54 -8.64 -27.34
CA LEU A 318 -18.82 -9.64 -26.32
C LEU A 318 -20.32 -9.78 -26.01
N ALA A 319 -21.07 -8.67 -26.08
CA ALA A 319 -22.52 -8.64 -25.90
C ALA A 319 -23.31 -9.36 -27.02
N LYS A 320 -22.66 -9.71 -28.14
CA LYS A 320 -23.24 -10.48 -29.24
C LYS A 320 -22.92 -11.98 -29.15
N GLY A 321 -22.14 -12.40 -28.15
CA GLY A 321 -21.77 -13.80 -27.95
C GLY A 321 -22.85 -14.64 -27.27
N GLU A 322 -22.77 -15.96 -27.42
CA GLU A 322 -23.75 -16.91 -26.86
C GLU A 322 -23.59 -17.15 -25.34
N GLN A 323 -22.40 -16.91 -24.78
CA GLN A 323 -22.13 -16.97 -23.34
C GLN A 323 -21.87 -15.58 -22.77
N LEU A 324 -22.90 -15.00 -22.15
CA LEU A 324 -22.80 -13.70 -21.48
C LEU A 324 -22.37 -13.90 -20.02
N THR A 325 -21.24 -13.32 -19.63
CA THR A 325 -20.95 -13.15 -18.19
C THR A 325 -21.84 -12.05 -17.62
N GLY A 326 -22.12 -12.05 -16.30
CA GLY A 326 -23.11 -11.13 -15.71
C GLY A 326 -22.89 -9.64 -16.02
N GLY A 327 -21.64 -9.19 -16.16
CA GLY A 327 -21.33 -7.81 -16.56
C GLY A 327 -21.55 -7.51 -18.06
N ILE A 328 -21.39 -8.52 -18.92
CA ILE A 328 -21.68 -8.43 -20.36
C ILE A 328 -23.20 -8.50 -20.59
N GLU A 329 -23.92 -9.32 -19.83
CA GLU A 329 -25.39 -9.43 -19.86
C GLU A 329 -26.07 -8.10 -19.50
N GLN A 330 -25.55 -7.39 -18.50
CA GLN A 330 -26.05 -6.07 -18.10
C GLN A 330 -25.80 -5.00 -19.17
N TYR A 331 -24.62 -5.02 -19.80
CA TYR A 331 -24.33 -4.13 -20.91
C TYR A 331 -25.28 -4.41 -22.09
N ALA A 332 -25.51 -5.68 -22.41
CA ALA A 332 -26.43 -6.09 -23.46
C ALA A 332 -27.89 -5.68 -23.16
N SER A 333 -28.33 -5.79 -21.90
CA SER A 333 -29.72 -5.56 -21.51
C SER A 333 -30.07 -4.10 -21.23
N TYR A 334 -29.11 -3.30 -20.73
CA TYR A 334 -29.38 -1.95 -20.22
C TYR A 334 -28.36 -0.88 -20.67
N GLY A 335 -27.35 -1.24 -21.47
CA GLY A 335 -26.27 -0.33 -21.87
C GLY A 335 -25.34 0.08 -20.73
N LEU A 336 -25.46 -0.55 -19.56
CA LEU A 336 -24.67 -0.26 -18.38
C LEU A 336 -23.32 -0.97 -18.46
N THR A 337 -22.24 -0.21 -18.46
CA THR A 337 -20.85 -0.71 -18.57
C THR A 337 -20.31 -1.29 -17.26
N GLY A 338 -21.00 -1.06 -16.14
CA GLY A 338 -20.70 -1.63 -14.83
C GLY A 338 -19.29 -1.29 -14.34
N ALA A 339 -18.67 -2.21 -13.58
CA ALA A 339 -17.33 -2.02 -13.00
C ALA A 339 -16.25 -1.70 -14.03
N ARG A 340 -16.36 -2.23 -15.26
CA ARG A 340 -15.44 -1.93 -16.37
C ARG A 340 -15.57 -0.47 -16.83
N GLY A 341 -16.79 0.03 -16.89
CA GLY A 341 -17.07 1.42 -17.22
C GLY A 341 -16.61 2.40 -16.16
N GLU A 342 -16.79 2.05 -14.88
CA GLU A 342 -16.22 2.78 -13.75
C GLU A 342 -14.70 2.87 -13.90
N ALA A 343 -14.01 1.73 -14.02
CA ALA A 343 -12.55 1.71 -14.14
C ALA A 343 -12.04 2.48 -15.36
N ALA A 344 -12.66 2.32 -16.54
CA ALA A 344 -12.27 3.00 -17.77
C ALA A 344 -12.49 4.53 -17.73
N GLN A 345 -13.27 5.03 -16.77
CA GLN A 345 -13.47 6.46 -16.51
C GLN A 345 -12.71 6.95 -15.27
N GLY A 346 -11.93 6.08 -14.61
CA GLY A 346 -11.21 6.44 -13.38
C GLY A 346 -12.09 6.48 -12.13
N PHE A 347 -13.08 5.59 -12.04
CA PHE A 347 -13.99 5.44 -10.89
C PHE A 347 -14.72 6.75 -10.49
N PRO A 348 -15.47 7.40 -11.41
CA PRO A 348 -16.18 8.65 -11.12
C PRO A 348 -17.14 8.53 -9.94
N SER A 349 -17.78 7.36 -9.74
CA SER A 349 -18.66 7.16 -8.58
C SER A 349 -17.89 7.16 -7.26
N VAL A 350 -16.60 6.82 -7.26
CA VAL A 350 -15.75 6.97 -6.07
C VAL A 350 -15.31 8.42 -5.93
N LYS A 351 -14.73 8.97 -7.01
CA LYS A 351 -14.12 10.30 -7.04
C LYS A 351 -15.13 11.41 -6.70
N ASP A 352 -16.27 11.41 -7.37
CA ASP A 352 -17.21 12.54 -7.39
C ASP A 352 -18.44 12.32 -6.49
N VAL A 353 -18.55 11.15 -5.84
CA VAL A 353 -19.67 10.83 -4.96
C VAL A 353 -19.20 10.39 -3.58
N SER A 354 -18.70 9.16 -3.46
CA SER A 354 -18.46 8.59 -2.13
C SER A 354 -17.28 9.20 -1.41
N LEU A 355 -16.17 9.51 -2.09
CA LEU A 355 -15.00 10.11 -1.45
C LEU A 355 -15.27 11.55 -0.99
N LEU A 356 -16.03 12.31 -1.79
CA LEU A 356 -16.50 13.65 -1.41
C LEU A 356 -17.43 13.57 -0.20
N ALA A 357 -18.44 12.68 -0.23
CA ALA A 357 -19.36 12.49 0.87
C ALA A 357 -18.65 12.02 2.15
N PHE A 358 -17.69 11.09 2.03
CA PHE A 358 -16.90 10.60 3.15
C PHE A 358 -16.11 11.74 3.81
N THR A 359 -15.41 12.53 3.00
CA THR A 359 -14.62 13.68 3.46
C THR A 359 -15.51 14.76 4.09
N GLU A 360 -16.66 15.06 3.47
CA GLU A 360 -17.68 15.97 4.03
C GLU A 360 -18.19 15.47 5.39
N GLY A 361 -18.45 14.16 5.52
CA GLY A 361 -18.87 13.53 6.76
C GLY A 361 -17.85 13.72 7.88
N LEU A 362 -16.57 13.48 7.60
CA LEU A 362 -15.48 13.73 8.55
C LEU A 362 -15.40 15.21 8.96
N GLN A 363 -15.54 16.14 8.01
CA GLN A 363 -15.55 17.58 8.29
C GLN A 363 -16.74 18.01 9.15
N LYS A 364 -17.89 17.32 9.04
CA LYS A 364 -19.06 17.49 9.92
C LYS A 364 -18.84 16.88 11.32
N GLY A 365 -17.68 16.30 11.60
CA GLY A 365 -17.35 15.66 12.87
C GLY A 365 -17.98 14.27 13.03
N TYR A 366 -18.38 13.62 11.95
CA TYR A 366 -18.83 12.23 12.02
C TYR A 366 -17.65 11.32 12.37
N SER A 367 -17.95 10.25 13.13
CA SER A 367 -16.98 9.17 13.28
C SER A 367 -16.64 8.57 11.92
N TYR A 368 -15.48 7.93 11.83
CA TYR A 368 -15.02 7.27 10.61
C TYR A 368 -16.08 6.31 10.03
N GLU A 369 -16.70 5.50 10.88
CA GLU A 369 -17.80 4.62 10.50
C GLU A 369 -19.03 5.40 9.99
N LYS A 370 -19.47 6.44 10.71
CA LYS A 370 -20.64 7.22 10.30
C LYS A 370 -20.40 7.96 8.97
N ALA A 371 -19.18 8.40 8.71
CA ALA A 371 -18.78 8.95 7.42
C ALA A 371 -18.84 7.87 6.31
N GLY A 372 -18.48 6.62 6.61
CA GLY A 372 -18.64 5.48 5.72
C GLY A 372 -20.09 5.20 5.35
N VAL A 373 -20.97 5.12 6.35
CA VAL A 373 -22.42 4.96 6.14
C VAL A 373 -22.97 6.11 5.30
N TYR A 374 -22.54 7.34 5.59
CA TYR A 374 -22.95 8.52 4.83
C TYR A 374 -22.52 8.44 3.36
N ALA A 375 -21.27 8.06 3.08
CA ALA A 375 -20.77 7.83 1.73
C ALA A 375 -21.53 6.72 0.99
N LEU A 376 -21.88 5.63 1.69
CA LEU A 376 -22.66 4.53 1.13
C LEU A 376 -24.07 4.99 0.71
N ILE A 377 -24.74 5.80 1.52
CA ILE A 377 -26.07 6.32 1.16
C ILE A 377 -26.00 7.25 -0.06
N HIS A 378 -24.93 8.05 -0.19
CA HIS A 378 -24.68 8.84 -1.39
C HIS A 378 -24.47 7.96 -2.63
N LEU A 379 -23.77 6.84 -2.51
CA LEU A 379 -23.64 5.85 -3.59
C LEU A 379 -25.00 5.26 -3.96
N MET A 380 -25.77 4.78 -2.98
CA MET A 380 -27.10 4.20 -3.21
C MET A 380 -28.07 5.18 -3.87
N ALA A 381 -27.93 6.48 -3.60
CA ALA A 381 -28.76 7.53 -4.19
C ALA A 381 -28.45 7.79 -5.67
N LYS A 382 -27.21 7.55 -6.13
CA LYS A 382 -26.74 7.97 -7.47
C LYS A 382 -26.36 6.81 -8.40
N LEU A 383 -25.79 5.75 -7.86
CA LEU A 383 -25.28 4.62 -8.64
C LEU A 383 -26.44 3.74 -9.13
N PHE A 384 -26.36 3.26 -10.36
CA PHE A 384 -27.19 2.14 -10.84
C PHE A 384 -26.51 0.83 -10.46
N ASP A 385 -26.95 0.22 -9.37
CA ASP A 385 -26.31 -0.98 -8.83
C ASP A 385 -26.68 -2.22 -9.64
N SER A 386 -25.65 -2.82 -10.20
CA SER A 386 -25.75 -3.96 -11.09
C SER A 386 -26.33 -5.21 -10.40
N ASN A 387 -26.05 -5.39 -9.09
CA ASN A 387 -26.57 -6.51 -8.31
C ASN A 387 -28.07 -6.37 -8.04
N VAL A 388 -28.52 -5.15 -7.76
CA VAL A 388 -29.95 -4.86 -7.55
C VAL A 388 -30.72 -5.05 -8.85
N ILE A 389 -30.23 -4.47 -9.96
CA ILE A 389 -30.88 -4.60 -11.27
C ILE A 389 -31.02 -6.06 -11.67
N ARG A 390 -29.95 -6.86 -11.52
CA ARG A 390 -29.97 -8.29 -11.86
C ARG A 390 -30.95 -9.10 -11.00
N ARG A 391 -31.03 -8.81 -9.69
CA ARG A 391 -31.85 -9.61 -8.75
C ARG A 391 -33.31 -9.17 -8.68
N LYS A 392 -33.59 -7.87 -8.85
CA LYS A 392 -34.89 -7.24 -8.54
C LYS A 392 -35.40 -6.30 -9.63
N GLY A 393 -34.60 -6.05 -10.68
CA GLY A 393 -34.99 -5.23 -11.82
C GLY A 393 -34.80 -3.73 -11.64
N MET A 394 -35.04 -2.99 -12.72
CA MET A 394 -34.80 -1.54 -12.80
C MET A 394 -35.71 -0.73 -11.87
N GLU A 395 -36.94 -1.17 -11.63
CA GLU A 395 -37.87 -0.45 -10.76
C GLU A 395 -37.44 -0.50 -9.29
N ALA A 396 -36.93 -1.64 -8.81
CA ALA A 396 -36.32 -1.76 -7.48
C ALA A 396 -35.08 -0.85 -7.35
N GLN A 397 -34.25 -0.79 -8.39
CA GLN A 397 -33.08 0.10 -8.42
C GLN A 397 -33.48 1.58 -8.29
N LYS A 398 -34.48 2.05 -9.04
CA LYS A 398 -34.96 3.44 -8.93
C LYS A 398 -35.59 3.72 -7.56
N LEU A 399 -36.30 2.74 -7.00
CA LEU A 399 -36.89 2.88 -5.66
C LEU A 399 -35.81 3.00 -4.58
N LEU A 400 -34.75 2.21 -4.66
CA LEU A 400 -33.58 2.31 -3.78
C LEU A 400 -32.96 3.72 -3.85
N GLN A 401 -32.70 4.23 -5.06
CA GLN A 401 -32.16 5.58 -5.25
C GLN A 401 -33.04 6.64 -4.61
N LYS A 402 -34.36 6.56 -4.84
CA LYS A 402 -35.33 7.50 -4.26
C LYS A 402 -35.34 7.46 -2.73
N LYS A 403 -35.29 6.26 -2.14
CA LYS A 403 -35.26 6.10 -0.67
C LYS A 403 -33.95 6.63 -0.08
N ALA A 404 -32.81 6.32 -0.68
CA ALA A 404 -31.51 6.82 -0.27
C ALA A 404 -31.41 8.36 -0.40
N GLN A 405 -31.87 8.93 -1.52
CA GLN A 405 -31.93 10.37 -1.70
C GLN A 405 -32.83 11.05 -0.65
N LYS A 406 -33.97 10.45 -0.32
CA LYS A 406 -34.85 10.96 0.73
C LYS A 406 -34.17 11.03 2.11
N ILE A 407 -33.33 10.05 2.46
CA ILE A 407 -32.54 10.08 3.71
C ILE A 407 -31.58 11.28 3.72
N LEU A 408 -31.00 11.63 2.57
CA LEU A 408 -30.11 12.78 2.45
C LEU A 408 -30.89 14.09 2.56
N ASP A 409 -32.03 14.19 1.87
CA ASP A 409 -32.89 15.38 1.82
C ASP A 409 -33.53 15.70 3.18
N ASP A 410 -33.98 14.67 3.91
CA ASP A 410 -34.64 14.81 5.22
C ASP A 410 -33.64 15.05 6.38
N GLY A 411 -32.33 15.07 6.10
CA GLY A 411 -31.27 15.14 7.09
C GLY A 411 -30.78 13.75 7.51
N PHE A 412 -29.61 13.36 6.99
CA PHE A 412 -29.00 12.06 7.24
C PHE A 412 -28.97 11.69 8.73
N SER A 413 -29.52 10.52 9.05
CA SER A 413 -29.45 9.93 10.40
C SER A 413 -29.30 8.41 10.33
N LEU A 414 -28.55 7.84 11.27
CA LEU A 414 -28.36 6.39 11.34
C LEU A 414 -29.68 5.64 11.55
N GLN A 415 -30.63 6.25 12.27
CA GLN A 415 -31.96 5.65 12.46
C GLN A 415 -32.72 5.49 11.14
N ALA A 416 -32.65 6.47 10.24
CA ALA A 416 -33.26 6.36 8.91
C ALA A 416 -32.56 5.28 8.07
N VAL A 417 -31.24 5.17 8.19
CA VAL A 417 -30.47 4.12 7.51
C VAL A 417 -30.81 2.73 8.03
N THR A 418 -30.95 2.54 9.35
CA THR A 418 -31.38 1.26 9.94
C THR A 418 -32.77 0.86 9.45
N LYS A 419 -33.71 1.80 9.32
CA LYS A 419 -35.03 1.51 8.74
C LYS A 419 -34.93 1.06 7.28
N LEU A 420 -34.08 1.72 6.49
CA LEU A 420 -33.84 1.31 5.11
C LEU A 420 -33.21 -0.09 5.06
N ASP A 421 -32.29 -0.41 5.97
CA ASP A 421 -31.69 -1.74 6.08
C ASP A 421 -32.74 -2.83 6.30
N GLU A 422 -33.60 -2.68 7.32
CA GLU A 422 -34.69 -3.61 7.59
C GLU A 422 -35.63 -3.82 6.38
N GLU A 423 -35.91 -2.74 5.63
CA GLU A 423 -36.71 -2.81 4.42
C GLU A 423 -36.02 -3.60 3.30
N LEU A 424 -34.75 -3.28 3.00
CA LEU A 424 -34.00 -3.96 1.93
C LEU A 424 -33.77 -5.43 2.24
N ILE A 425 -33.51 -5.78 3.51
CA ILE A 425 -33.39 -7.17 3.95
C ILE A 425 -34.71 -7.92 3.69
N ARG A 426 -35.84 -7.34 4.10
CA ARG A 426 -37.17 -7.95 3.89
C ARG A 426 -37.51 -8.13 2.41
N GLU A 427 -37.10 -7.17 1.58
CA GLU A 427 -37.32 -7.20 0.13
C GLU A 427 -36.28 -8.04 -0.61
N GLY A 428 -35.23 -8.52 0.07
CA GLY A 428 -34.13 -9.29 -0.52
C GLY A 428 -33.27 -8.47 -1.49
N ILE A 429 -33.13 -7.17 -1.26
CA ILE A 429 -32.33 -6.23 -2.07
C ILE A 429 -30.93 -6.13 -1.46
N SER A 430 -29.89 -6.35 -2.26
CA SER A 430 -28.49 -6.20 -1.85
C SER A 430 -27.73 -5.35 -2.87
N PRO A 431 -27.36 -4.10 -2.54
CA PRO A 431 -26.60 -3.19 -3.39
C PRO A 431 -25.09 -3.45 -3.32
N GLY A 432 -24.65 -4.64 -3.75
CA GLY A 432 -23.24 -5.05 -3.65
C GLY A 432 -22.26 -4.20 -4.46
N GLY A 433 -22.68 -3.55 -5.54
CA GLY A 433 -21.79 -2.64 -6.27
C GLY A 433 -21.47 -1.39 -5.46
N CYS A 434 -22.44 -0.89 -4.67
CA CYS A 434 -22.20 0.21 -3.74
C CYS A 434 -21.21 -0.19 -2.63
N ALA A 435 -21.27 -1.43 -2.15
CA ALA A 435 -20.30 -1.97 -1.19
C ALA A 435 -18.88 -1.99 -1.76
N ASP A 436 -18.69 -2.52 -2.99
CA ASP A 436 -17.39 -2.53 -3.65
C ASP A 436 -16.80 -1.11 -3.75
N LEU A 437 -17.60 -0.13 -4.19
CA LEU A 437 -17.15 1.27 -4.30
C LEU A 437 -16.89 1.93 -2.93
N LEU A 438 -17.58 1.52 -1.86
CA LEU A 438 -17.27 1.96 -0.51
C LEU A 438 -15.87 1.46 -0.07
N ALA A 439 -15.52 0.21 -0.38
CA ALA A 439 -14.15 -0.28 -0.15
C ALA A 439 -13.12 0.56 -0.92
N TYR A 440 -13.41 0.94 -2.17
CA TYR A 440 -12.49 1.77 -2.97
C TYR A 440 -12.31 3.16 -2.35
N THR A 441 -13.39 3.70 -1.76
CA THR A 441 -13.38 4.97 -1.02
C THR A 441 -12.43 4.91 0.16
N TYR A 442 -12.56 3.86 1.00
CA TYR A 442 -11.65 3.65 2.13
C TYR A 442 -10.20 3.47 1.67
N PHE A 443 -9.97 2.68 0.63
CA PHE A 443 -8.64 2.44 0.09
C PHE A 443 -7.95 3.74 -0.35
N VAL A 444 -8.64 4.55 -1.16
CA VAL A 444 -8.09 5.83 -1.65
C VAL A 444 -7.87 6.80 -0.48
N HIS A 445 -8.81 6.88 0.46
CA HIS A 445 -8.65 7.73 1.64
C HIS A 445 -7.44 7.32 2.49
N LEU A 446 -7.27 6.02 2.76
CA LEU A 446 -6.16 5.46 3.55
C LEU A 446 -4.76 5.66 2.94
N LEU A 447 -4.69 5.92 1.63
CA LEU A 447 -3.44 6.16 0.91
C LEU A 447 -3.08 7.65 0.79
N THR A 448 -4.09 8.52 0.82
CA THR A 448 -3.94 9.95 0.54
C THR A 448 -4.00 10.83 1.78
N ASN A 449 -4.36 10.26 2.93
CA ASN A 449 -4.40 10.90 4.25
C ASN A 449 -3.74 9.99 5.29
#